data_AF-Q0FGY3-F1
#
_entry.id   AF-Q0FGY3-F1
#
_cell.length_a   1.000
_cell.length_b   1.000
_cell.length_c   1.000
_cell.angle_alpha   90.00
_cell.angle_beta   90.00
_cell.angle_gamma   90.00
#
_symmetry.space_group_name_H-M   'P 1'
#
loop_
_entity.id
_entity.type
_entity.pdbx_description
1 polymer ?
#
loop_
_entity_poly.entity_id
_entity_poly.type
_entity_poly.pdbx_seq_one_letter_code
_entity_poly.pdbx_strand_id
1 'polypeptide(L)'
;MTTTPPFPAPQRTVDLTDCDREPIHQLGRVQSYGALLALSTDWIVQHASENLEAILGIPAEAALGRPLHELIVSDGFDRIRQNLRVVELQDGVLRLFNVTMQASGKAFDVSVHGSGRHLIIEFEPKVATRGRDMLAEVYPQISALSRNRDLRSLTRAAARGLQGLCGFDSVMVYQFQPDQSGKVVAEVRKDGQSKYDGLMFPASDIPVQARALYKRALLRLISDVNDPGSPILPGTTLDGQPLDLSLAVTRSVSPI
;
A
#
# COMPACT_ATOMS: atom_id res chain seq x y z
N MET A 1 -46.14 0.03 -26.55
CA MET A 1 -45.23 0.86 -25.73
C MET A 1 -44.29 -0.08 -25.00
N THR A 2 -43.15 -0.38 -25.62
CA THR A 2 -42.14 -1.30 -25.09
C THR A 2 -40.88 -0.50 -24.84
N THR A 3 -40.55 -0.31 -23.56
CA THR A 3 -39.37 0.40 -23.08
C THR A 3 -38.15 -0.51 -23.16
N THR A 4 -37.21 -0.16 -24.03
CA THR A 4 -35.87 -0.76 -24.12
C THR A 4 -35.05 -0.38 -22.88
N PRO A 5 -34.32 -1.30 -22.22
CA PRO A 5 -33.42 -0.95 -21.13
C PRO A 5 -32.15 -0.26 -21.69
N PRO A 6 -31.48 0.60 -20.91
CA PRO A 6 -30.28 1.29 -21.37
C PRO A 6 -29.10 0.31 -21.48
N PHE A 7 -28.31 0.47 -22.54
CA PHE A 7 -27.07 -0.27 -22.75
C PHE A 7 -26.10 -0.05 -21.57
N PRO A 8 -25.45 -1.11 -21.04
CA PRO A 8 -24.37 -0.94 -20.08
C PRO A 8 -23.21 -0.18 -20.76
N ALA A 9 -22.59 0.75 -20.03
CA ALA A 9 -21.40 1.45 -20.49
C ALA A 9 -20.30 0.46 -20.88
N PRO A 10 -19.51 0.73 -21.94
CA PRO A 10 -18.52 -0.21 -22.41
C PRO A 10 -17.46 -0.43 -21.32
N GLN A 11 -17.40 -1.66 -20.78
CA GLN A 11 -16.23 -2.14 -20.06
C GLN A 11 -15.07 -2.16 -21.05
N ARG A 12 -14.16 -1.20 -20.90
CA ARG A 12 -12.95 -1.10 -21.69
C ARG A 12 -12.06 -2.30 -21.35
N THR A 13 -12.09 -3.33 -22.18
CA THR A 13 -11.15 -4.45 -22.13
C THR A 13 -9.74 -3.89 -22.36
N VAL A 14 -8.92 -3.89 -21.32
CA VAL A 14 -7.57 -3.33 -21.39
C VAL A 14 -6.67 -4.35 -22.11
N ASP A 15 -6.08 -3.93 -23.23
CA ASP A 15 -5.11 -4.69 -24.02
C ASP A 15 -3.71 -4.63 -23.34
N LEU A 16 -2.83 -5.60 -23.58
CA LEU A 16 -1.45 -5.60 -23.04
C LEU A 16 -0.68 -4.32 -23.43
N THR A 17 -1.05 -3.71 -24.57
CA THR A 17 -0.54 -2.42 -25.05
C THR A 17 -1.02 -1.21 -24.22
N ASP A 18 -2.17 -1.32 -23.55
CA ASP A 18 -2.76 -0.27 -22.71
C ASP A 18 -2.26 -0.32 -21.25
N CYS A 19 -1.63 -1.42 -20.82
CA CYS A 19 -1.12 -1.60 -19.46
C CYS A 19 -0.08 -0.54 -19.07
N ASP A 20 0.77 -0.14 -20.02
CA ASP A 20 1.80 0.89 -19.83
C ASP A 20 1.23 2.30 -19.59
N ARG A 21 -0.06 2.52 -19.87
CA ARG A 21 -0.72 3.82 -19.76
C ARG A 21 -1.75 3.89 -18.66
N GLU A 22 -2.05 2.77 -18.01
CA GLU A 22 -3.02 2.75 -16.93
C GLU A 22 -2.48 3.59 -15.75
N PRO A 23 -3.26 4.58 -15.26
CA PRO A 23 -2.86 5.41 -14.13
C PRO A 23 -3.04 4.61 -12.83
N ILE A 24 -2.18 3.62 -12.59
CA ILE A 24 -2.26 2.70 -11.44
C ILE A 24 -2.26 3.41 -10.08
N HIS A 25 -1.78 4.66 -10.02
CA HIS A 25 -1.78 5.50 -8.83
C HIS A 25 -3.15 6.17 -8.55
N GLN A 26 -4.09 6.13 -9.50
CA GLN A 26 -5.40 6.81 -9.46
C GLN A 26 -6.58 5.84 -9.62
N LEU A 27 -6.42 4.58 -9.19
CA LEU A 27 -7.47 3.56 -9.31
C LEU A 27 -8.73 3.85 -8.48
N GLY A 28 -8.66 4.79 -7.52
CA GLY A 28 -9.80 5.20 -6.70
C GLY A 28 -10.30 4.11 -5.74
N ARG A 29 -9.47 3.11 -5.45
CA ARG A 29 -9.79 1.96 -4.59
C ARG A 29 -8.65 1.64 -3.64
N VAL A 30 -9.01 1.08 -2.49
CA VAL A 30 -8.09 0.44 -1.53
C VAL A 30 -8.37 -1.05 -1.41
N GLN A 31 -7.39 -1.83 -0.99
CA GLN A 31 -7.53 -3.25 -0.68
C GLN A 31 -8.31 -3.42 0.62
N SER A 32 -9.09 -4.49 0.70
CA SER A 32 -10.05 -4.77 1.75
C SER A 32 -9.43 -5.01 3.12
N TYR A 33 -8.10 -5.24 3.21
CA TYR A 33 -7.41 -5.40 4.50
C TYR A 33 -7.21 -4.09 5.27
N GLY A 34 -7.39 -2.94 4.62
CA GLY A 34 -7.25 -1.63 5.24
C GLY A 34 -8.38 -0.67 4.81
N ALA A 35 -8.45 0.47 5.48
CA ALA A 35 -9.36 1.55 5.13
C ALA A 35 -8.59 2.87 4.96
N LEU A 36 -9.18 3.85 4.27
CA LEU A 36 -8.52 5.11 3.95
C LEU A 36 -9.45 6.29 4.21
N LEU A 37 -8.89 7.35 4.78
CA LEU A 37 -9.48 8.68 4.83
C LEU A 37 -8.55 9.66 4.10
N ALA A 38 -9.12 10.57 3.31
CA ALA A 38 -8.40 11.74 2.78
C ALA A 38 -8.98 13.00 3.40
N LEU A 39 -8.11 13.79 4.04
CA LEU A 39 -8.50 14.96 4.83
C LEU A 39 -7.99 16.24 4.20
N SER A 40 -8.70 17.34 4.41
CA SER A 40 -8.18 18.68 4.16
C SER A 40 -7.04 19.03 5.14
N THR A 41 -6.35 20.13 4.88
CA THR A 41 -5.35 20.71 5.80
C THR A 41 -5.92 21.11 7.16
N ASP A 42 -7.24 21.32 7.24
CA ASP A 42 -7.96 21.63 8.48
C ASP A 42 -8.48 20.37 9.21
N TRP A 43 -7.98 19.18 8.82
CA TRP A 43 -8.33 17.88 9.38
C TRP A 43 -9.77 17.43 9.15
N ILE A 44 -10.46 18.01 8.17
CA ILE A 44 -11.81 17.60 7.81
C ILE A 44 -11.75 16.46 6.81
N VAL A 45 -12.46 15.37 7.07
CA VAL A 45 -12.56 14.23 6.15
C VAL A 45 -13.31 14.66 4.89
N GLN A 46 -12.63 14.58 3.74
CA GLN A 46 -13.20 14.89 2.43
C GLN A 46 -13.48 13.64 1.60
N HIS A 47 -12.72 12.56 1.83
CA HIS A 47 -12.95 11.26 1.20
C HIS A 47 -12.77 10.14 2.22
N ALA A 48 -13.52 9.06 2.04
CA ALA A 48 -13.42 7.85 2.83
C ALA A 48 -13.59 6.61 1.94
N SER A 49 -12.86 5.53 2.20
CA SER A 49 -13.15 4.25 1.57
C SER A 49 -14.50 3.71 2.05
N GLU A 50 -15.26 3.08 1.15
CA GLU A 50 -16.59 2.53 1.46
C GLU A 50 -16.53 1.47 2.58
N ASN A 51 -15.43 0.72 2.68
CA ASN A 51 -15.22 -0.30 3.70
C ASN A 51 -14.87 0.26 5.10
N LEU A 52 -14.96 1.58 5.32
CA LEU A 52 -14.66 2.21 6.61
C LEU A 52 -15.46 1.57 7.76
N GLU A 53 -16.73 1.23 7.53
CA GLU A 53 -17.57 0.62 8.56
C GLU A 53 -17.07 -0.77 8.96
N ALA A 54 -16.75 -1.60 7.96
CA ALA A 54 -16.25 -2.95 8.19
C ALA A 54 -14.92 -2.96 8.98
N ILE A 55 -14.06 -1.97 8.72
CA ILE A 55 -12.72 -1.91 9.32
C ILE A 55 -12.72 -1.13 10.64
N LEU A 56 -13.24 0.11 10.65
CA LEU A 56 -13.18 1.02 11.79
C LEU A 56 -14.44 1.02 12.67
N GLY A 57 -15.57 0.51 12.15
CA GLY A 57 -16.87 0.56 12.81
C GLY A 57 -17.62 1.87 12.64
N ILE A 58 -17.28 2.67 11.63
CA ILE A 58 -17.93 3.96 11.32
C ILE A 58 -18.29 3.98 9.83
N PRO A 59 -19.58 4.20 9.46
CA PRO A 59 -19.98 4.40 8.07
C PRO A 59 -19.20 5.52 7.39
N ALA A 60 -18.84 5.34 6.11
CA ALA A 60 -18.07 6.34 5.36
C ALA A 60 -18.80 7.69 5.32
N GLU A 61 -20.11 7.69 5.09
CA GLU A 61 -20.98 8.86 5.06
C GLU A 61 -21.01 9.59 6.40
N ALA A 62 -20.92 8.84 7.51
CA ALA A 62 -20.88 9.41 8.85
C ALA A 62 -19.51 9.98 9.21
N ALA A 63 -18.44 9.63 8.47
CA ALA A 63 -17.11 10.20 8.64
C ALA A 63 -16.89 11.46 7.80
N LEU A 64 -17.49 11.53 6.60
CA LEU A 64 -17.38 12.67 5.69
C LEU A 64 -17.81 13.98 6.36
N GLY A 65 -17.02 15.04 6.18
CA GLY A 65 -17.25 16.36 6.74
C GLY A 65 -16.90 16.51 8.23
N ARG A 66 -16.52 15.43 8.92
CA ARG A 66 -16.13 15.49 10.33
C ARG A 66 -14.64 15.74 10.48
N PRO A 67 -14.21 16.37 11.58
CA PRO A 67 -12.80 16.51 11.89
C PRO A 67 -12.21 15.19 12.43
N LEU A 68 -10.95 14.93 12.13
CA LEU A 68 -10.25 13.70 12.54
C LEU A 68 -10.31 13.43 14.05
N HIS A 69 -10.21 14.49 14.86
CA HIS A 69 -10.18 14.38 16.32
C HIS A 69 -11.50 13.89 16.92
N GLU A 70 -12.58 13.79 16.14
CA GLU A 70 -13.83 13.14 16.55
C GLU A 70 -13.87 11.64 16.19
N LEU A 71 -12.95 11.17 15.34
CA LEU A 71 -12.88 9.78 14.89
C LEU A 71 -11.87 8.97 15.71
N ILE A 72 -10.71 9.56 16.01
CA ILE A 72 -9.63 8.94 16.79
C ILE A 72 -9.49 9.59 18.16
N VAL A 73 -8.98 8.85 19.14
CA VAL A 73 -8.70 9.41 20.49
C VAL A 73 -7.62 10.49 20.42
N SER A 74 -7.63 11.41 21.38
CA SER A 74 -6.75 12.59 21.41
C SER A 74 -5.25 12.24 21.33
N ASP A 75 -4.81 11.17 22.00
CA ASP A 75 -3.42 10.69 21.92
C ASP A 75 -2.96 10.45 20.47
N GLY A 76 -3.79 9.74 19.68
CA GLY A 76 -3.48 9.46 18.28
C GLY A 76 -3.41 10.73 17.45
N PHE A 77 -4.36 11.65 17.65
CA PHE A 77 -4.40 12.93 16.95
C PHE A 77 -3.17 13.80 17.27
N ASP A 78 -2.80 13.92 18.54
CA ASP A 78 -1.62 14.68 18.95
C ASP A 78 -0.32 14.08 18.40
N ARG A 79 -0.21 12.75 18.38
CA ARG A 79 0.95 12.05 17.79
C ARG A 79 1.09 12.33 16.30
N ILE A 80 -0.01 12.36 15.54
CA ILE A 80 0.00 12.75 14.13
C ILE A 80 0.47 14.20 14.00
N ARG A 81 -0.17 15.13 14.73
CA ARG A 81 0.12 16.56 14.66
C ARG A 81 1.57 16.89 15.00
N GLN A 82 2.12 16.28 16.05
CA GLN A 82 3.51 16.49 16.48
C GLN A 82 4.54 15.98 15.47
N ASN A 83 4.15 15.08 14.55
CA ASN A 83 5.06 14.46 13.58
C ASN A 83 4.75 14.83 12.13
N LEU A 84 3.91 15.84 11.89
CA LEU A 84 3.56 16.31 10.55
C LEU A 84 4.77 16.74 9.69
N ARG A 85 5.85 17.22 10.30
CA ARG A 85 7.11 17.52 9.60
C ARG A 85 7.63 16.37 8.74
N VAL A 86 7.31 15.12 9.09
CA VAL A 86 7.68 13.94 8.30
C VAL A 86 6.90 13.91 6.99
N VAL A 87 5.63 14.29 7.03
CA VAL A 87 4.71 14.33 5.89
C VAL A 87 5.08 15.45 4.90
N GLU A 88 5.71 16.51 5.39
CA GLU A 88 6.20 17.63 4.58
C GLU A 88 7.48 17.30 3.78
N LEU A 89 8.19 16.22 4.14
CA LEU A 89 9.33 15.73 3.38
C LEU A 89 8.86 15.12 2.05
N GLN A 90 9.72 15.19 1.03
CA GLN A 90 9.44 14.54 -0.25
C GLN A 90 9.23 13.04 -0.04
N ASP A 91 8.10 12.53 -0.53
CA ASP A 91 7.65 11.14 -0.38
C ASP A 91 7.64 10.67 1.10
N GLY A 92 7.43 11.60 2.03
CA GLY A 92 7.38 11.36 3.47
C GLY A 92 6.12 10.63 3.92
N VAL A 93 6.31 9.49 4.58
CA VAL A 93 5.22 8.68 5.16
C VAL A 93 5.45 8.50 6.65
N LEU A 94 4.59 9.13 7.46
CA LEU A 94 4.55 8.92 8.90
C LEU A 94 3.87 7.58 9.19
N ARG A 95 4.44 6.79 10.12
CA ARG A 95 3.82 5.54 10.61
C ARG A 95 3.65 5.61 12.12
N LEU A 96 2.44 5.34 12.58
CA LEU A 96 2.07 5.31 13.99
C LEU A 96 1.37 4.00 14.31
N PHE A 97 1.86 3.31 15.33
CA PHE A 97 1.25 2.08 15.82
C PHE A 97 0.28 2.39 16.96
N ASN A 98 -0.76 1.58 17.12
CA ASN A 98 -1.75 1.70 18.21
C ASN A 98 -2.49 3.05 18.25
N VAL A 99 -3.05 3.50 17.13
CA VAL A 99 -4.00 4.62 17.11
C VAL A 99 -5.40 4.08 17.37
N THR A 100 -6.03 4.55 18.45
CA THR A 100 -7.34 4.04 18.89
C THR A 100 -8.49 4.86 18.31
N MET A 101 -9.50 4.19 17.78
CA MET A 101 -10.76 4.81 17.33
C MET A 101 -11.66 5.13 18.52
N GLN A 102 -12.35 6.27 18.49
CA GLN A 102 -13.28 6.65 19.56
C GLN A 102 -14.51 5.74 19.61
N ALA A 103 -15.13 5.49 18.46
CA ALA A 103 -16.40 4.78 18.39
C ALA A 103 -16.27 3.29 18.76
N SER A 104 -15.22 2.63 18.27
CA SER A 104 -15.05 1.18 18.44
C SER A 104 -14.09 0.78 19.57
N GLY A 105 -13.28 1.71 20.08
CA GLY A 105 -12.20 1.42 21.04
C GLY A 105 -11.09 0.52 20.48
N LYS A 106 -11.15 0.16 19.19
CA LYS A 106 -10.16 -0.68 18.51
C LYS A 106 -8.94 0.15 18.14
N ALA A 107 -7.78 -0.48 18.16
CA ALA A 107 -6.51 0.13 17.79
C ALA A 107 -6.05 -0.32 16.40
N PHE A 108 -5.46 0.61 15.66
CA PHE A 108 -5.01 0.44 14.29
C PHE A 108 -3.56 0.89 14.16
N ASP A 109 -2.87 0.30 13.20
CA ASP A 109 -1.63 0.85 12.69
C ASP A 109 -1.98 1.83 11.56
N VAL A 110 -1.37 3.01 11.59
CA VAL A 110 -1.75 4.15 10.76
C VAL A 110 -0.56 4.65 9.97
N SER A 111 -0.71 4.79 8.66
CA SER A 111 0.20 5.57 7.81
C SER A 111 -0.44 6.90 7.43
N VAL A 112 0.37 7.96 7.42
CA VAL A 112 -0.04 9.31 7.01
C VAL A 112 0.94 9.86 5.98
N HIS A 113 0.45 10.38 4.86
CA HIS A 113 1.27 11.05 3.86
C HIS A 113 0.49 12.16 3.15
N GLY A 114 1.22 13.09 2.53
CA GLY A 114 0.62 14.18 1.76
C GLY A 114 0.35 13.76 0.33
N SER A 115 -0.81 14.15 -0.21
CA SER A 115 -1.17 13.93 -1.61
C SER A 115 -1.95 15.14 -2.15
N GLY A 116 -1.26 15.99 -2.92
CA GLY A 116 -1.82 17.26 -3.39
C GLY A 116 -2.23 18.15 -2.22
N ARG A 117 -3.54 18.44 -2.12
CA ARG A 117 -4.14 19.24 -1.04
C ARG A 117 -4.66 18.40 0.14
N HIS A 118 -4.45 17.08 0.10
CA HIS A 118 -4.99 16.16 1.09
C HIS A 118 -3.89 15.56 1.96
N LEU A 119 -4.26 15.24 3.20
CA LEU A 119 -3.58 14.27 4.03
C LEU A 119 -4.28 12.92 3.87
N ILE A 120 -3.57 11.94 3.34
CA ILE A 120 -4.05 10.56 3.24
C ILE A 120 -3.69 9.84 4.53
N ILE A 121 -4.68 9.22 5.15
CA ILE A 121 -4.55 8.42 6.36
C ILE A 121 -5.08 7.03 6.06
N GLU A 122 -4.22 6.02 6.19
CA GLU A 122 -4.59 4.62 6.01
C GLU A 122 -4.61 3.92 7.36
N PHE A 123 -5.57 3.02 7.55
CA PHE A 123 -5.78 2.28 8.79
C PHE A 123 -5.71 0.79 8.51
N GLU A 124 -4.79 0.11 9.20
CA GLU A 124 -4.64 -1.34 9.16
C GLU A 124 -5.03 -1.91 10.53
N PRO A 125 -5.96 -2.89 10.60
CA PRO A 125 -6.30 -3.54 11.86
C PRO A 125 -5.06 -4.10 12.53
N LYS A 126 -4.86 -3.77 13.82
CA LYS A 126 -3.75 -4.35 14.57
C LYS A 126 -3.92 -5.87 14.65
N VAL A 127 -3.04 -6.60 13.98
CA VAL A 127 -2.92 -8.05 14.20
C VAL A 127 -2.13 -8.26 15.48
N ALA A 128 -2.73 -8.94 16.46
CA ALA A 128 -2.10 -9.18 17.74
C ALA A 128 -0.85 -10.08 17.59
N THR A 129 0.32 -9.47 17.50
CA THR A 129 1.63 -10.14 17.63
C THR A 129 1.99 -10.25 19.11
N ARG A 130 1.24 -11.06 19.87
CA ARG A 130 1.61 -11.36 21.26
C ARG A 130 2.99 -12.03 21.27
N GLY A 131 3.97 -11.37 21.89
CA GLY A 131 5.27 -11.96 22.24
C GLY A 131 6.36 -11.94 21.16
N ARG A 132 6.21 -11.18 20.06
CA ARG A 132 7.32 -10.96 19.12
C ARG A 132 8.08 -9.69 19.47
N ASP A 133 9.39 -9.82 19.66
CA ASP A 133 10.31 -8.70 19.71
C ASP A 133 10.85 -8.46 18.30
N MET A 134 10.21 -7.52 17.57
CA MET A 134 10.55 -7.22 16.18
C MET A 134 12.02 -6.80 16.04
N LEU A 135 12.57 -6.09 17.02
CA LEU A 135 13.97 -5.65 16.96
C LEU A 135 14.90 -6.85 17.12
N ALA A 136 14.61 -7.74 18.07
CA ALA A 136 15.38 -8.98 18.24
C ALA A 136 15.32 -9.90 17.00
N GLU A 137 14.23 -9.86 16.23
CA GLU A 137 14.10 -10.62 14.98
C GLU A 137 14.84 -9.96 13.80
N VAL A 138 14.80 -8.63 13.67
CA VAL A 138 15.34 -7.89 12.52
C VAL A 138 16.86 -7.63 12.63
N TYR A 139 17.36 -7.26 13.81
CA TYR A 139 18.78 -6.91 13.99
C TYR A 139 19.77 -8.03 13.58
N PRO A 140 19.52 -9.31 13.90
CA PRO A 140 20.36 -10.41 13.44
C PRO A 140 20.43 -10.51 11.91
N GLN A 141 19.33 -10.22 11.22
CA GLN A 141 19.29 -10.24 9.74
C GLN A 141 20.15 -9.12 9.16
N ILE A 142 20.02 -7.90 9.67
CA ILE A 142 20.86 -6.75 9.25
C ILE A 142 22.35 -7.08 9.49
N SER A 143 22.67 -7.64 10.65
CA SER A 143 24.04 -8.04 11.00
C SER A 143 24.58 -9.14 10.10
N ALA A 144 23.72 -10.06 9.63
CA ALA A 144 24.12 -11.10 8.69
C ALA A 144 24.46 -10.51 7.31
N LEU A 145 23.70 -9.51 6.85
CA LEU A 145 23.94 -8.84 5.58
C LEU A 145 25.31 -8.15 5.54
N SER A 146 25.69 -7.44 6.60
CA SER A 146 26.95 -6.68 6.65
C SER A 146 28.22 -7.53 6.61
N ARG A 147 28.12 -8.84 6.86
CA ARG A 147 29.26 -9.78 6.82
C ARG A 147 29.53 -10.35 5.43
N ASN A 148 28.61 -10.23 4.49
CA ASN A 148 28.76 -10.78 3.15
C ASN A 148 29.62 -9.87 2.28
N ARG A 149 30.57 -10.45 1.53
CA ARG A 149 31.54 -9.71 0.72
C ARG A 149 31.30 -9.76 -0.79
N ASP A 150 30.36 -10.60 -1.22
CA ASP A 150 29.95 -10.71 -2.62
C ASP A 150 28.43 -10.56 -2.75
N LEU A 151 28.01 -10.05 -3.91
CA LEU A 151 26.60 -9.73 -4.18
C LEU A 151 25.70 -10.96 -4.06
N ARG A 152 26.16 -12.14 -4.50
CA ARG A 152 25.34 -13.35 -4.52
C ARG A 152 25.06 -13.86 -3.10
N SER A 153 26.06 -13.88 -2.24
CA SER A 153 25.89 -14.25 -0.83
C SER A 153 25.00 -13.24 -0.12
N LEU A 154 25.16 -11.95 -0.40
CA LEU A 154 24.33 -10.87 0.15
C LEU A 154 22.85 -11.03 -0.23
N THR A 155 22.54 -11.19 -1.52
CA THR A 155 21.14 -11.28 -1.99
C THR A 155 20.45 -12.54 -1.48
N ARG A 156 21.16 -13.68 -1.40
CA ARG A 156 20.62 -14.91 -0.80
C ARG A 156 20.39 -14.78 0.70
N ALA A 157 21.30 -14.13 1.43
CA ALA A 157 21.10 -13.87 2.86
C ALA A 157 19.90 -12.95 3.10
N ALA A 158 19.72 -11.91 2.28
CA ALA A 158 18.57 -11.01 2.34
C ALA A 158 17.26 -11.75 2.08
N ALA A 159 17.19 -12.56 1.01
CA ALA A 159 16.00 -13.33 0.68
C ALA A 159 15.64 -14.31 1.81
N ARG A 160 16.62 -15.02 2.38
CA ARG A 160 16.40 -15.96 3.48
C ARG A 160 15.92 -15.24 4.74
N GLY A 161 16.54 -14.11 5.09
CA GLY A 161 16.16 -13.32 6.26
C GLY A 161 14.72 -12.82 6.15
N LEU A 162 14.36 -12.26 4.99
CA LEU A 162 13.00 -11.78 4.75
C LEU A 162 11.98 -12.93 4.72
N GLN A 163 12.31 -14.09 4.14
CA GLN A 163 11.45 -15.28 4.19
C GLN A 163 11.20 -15.73 5.64
N GLY A 164 12.24 -15.76 6.47
CA GLY A 164 12.12 -16.14 7.88
C GLY A 164 11.26 -15.16 8.70
N LEU A 165 11.31 -13.88 8.38
CA LEU A 165 10.52 -12.84 9.06
C LEU A 165 9.05 -12.82 8.61
N CYS A 166 8.82 -12.85 7.29
CA CYS A 166 7.50 -12.64 6.70
C CYS A 166 6.71 -13.94 6.46
N GLY A 167 7.40 -15.08 6.34
CA GLY A 167 6.78 -16.38 6.10
C GLY A 167 6.24 -16.61 4.68
N PHE A 168 6.64 -15.77 3.70
CA PHE A 168 6.27 -15.96 2.30
C PHE A 168 6.81 -17.28 1.75
N ASP A 169 6.04 -17.94 0.87
CA ASP A 169 6.44 -19.20 0.26
C ASP A 169 7.63 -19.07 -0.70
N SER A 170 7.77 -17.90 -1.35
CA SER A 170 8.95 -17.56 -2.16
C SER A 170 9.35 -16.10 -1.91
N VAL A 171 10.66 -15.87 -1.75
CA VAL A 171 11.27 -14.54 -1.71
C VAL A 171 12.36 -14.47 -2.77
N MET A 172 12.27 -13.47 -3.63
CA MET A 172 13.20 -13.25 -4.74
C MET A 172 13.93 -11.92 -4.58
N VAL A 173 15.18 -11.87 -5.02
CA VAL A 173 15.89 -10.62 -5.28
C VAL A 173 15.98 -10.41 -6.78
N TYR A 174 15.31 -9.37 -7.25
CA TYR A 174 15.25 -8.99 -8.66
C TYR A 174 16.21 -7.83 -8.95
N GLN A 175 17.10 -8.01 -9.92
CA GLN A 175 18.09 -7.01 -10.33
C GLN A 175 17.75 -6.49 -11.73
N PHE A 176 17.43 -5.20 -11.81
CA PHE A 176 17.30 -4.49 -13.09
C PHE A 176 18.63 -4.41 -13.85
N GLN A 177 18.56 -4.56 -15.17
CA GLN A 177 19.66 -4.44 -16.12
C GLN A 177 19.63 -3.06 -16.80
N PRO A 178 20.70 -2.66 -17.52
CA PRO A 178 20.74 -1.38 -18.22
C PRO A 178 19.62 -1.16 -19.25
N ASP A 179 19.12 -2.24 -19.86
CA ASP A 179 18.01 -2.23 -20.82
C ASP A 179 16.62 -2.28 -20.15
N GLN A 180 16.56 -2.14 -18.82
CA GLN A 180 15.37 -2.24 -17.99
C GLN A 180 14.72 -3.62 -17.91
N SER A 181 15.29 -4.64 -18.55
CA SER A 181 14.98 -6.03 -18.20
C SER A 181 15.44 -6.31 -16.78
N GLY A 182 15.09 -7.47 -16.23
CA GLY A 182 15.66 -7.85 -14.96
C GLY A 182 15.83 -9.33 -14.76
N LYS A 183 16.67 -9.63 -13.79
CA LYS A 183 17.14 -10.97 -13.49
C LYS A 183 16.83 -11.31 -12.04
N VAL A 184 16.30 -12.50 -11.79
CA VAL A 184 16.25 -13.03 -10.44
C VAL A 184 17.65 -13.53 -10.08
N VAL A 185 18.31 -12.83 -9.16
CA VAL A 185 19.70 -13.12 -8.74
C VAL A 185 19.79 -13.93 -7.46
N ALA A 186 18.67 -14.08 -6.76
CA ALA A 186 18.49 -15.00 -5.67
C ALA A 186 17.00 -15.36 -5.55
N GLU A 187 16.70 -16.62 -5.26
CA GLU A 187 15.38 -17.07 -4.82
C GLU A 187 15.55 -17.97 -3.58
N VAL A 188 14.66 -17.80 -2.60
CA VAL A 188 14.51 -18.71 -1.46
C VAL A 188 13.05 -19.13 -1.38
N ARG A 189 12.81 -20.43 -1.46
CA ARG A 189 11.46 -21.03 -1.42
C ARG A 189 11.29 -21.93 -0.21
N LYS A 190 10.07 -22.03 0.28
CA LYS A 190 9.71 -22.89 1.43
C LYS A 190 9.81 -24.38 1.11
N ASP A 191 9.52 -24.76 -0.13
CA ASP A 191 9.63 -26.13 -0.65
C ASP A 191 11.07 -26.55 -0.98
N GLY A 192 12.04 -25.64 -0.85
CA GLY A 192 13.44 -25.87 -1.17
C GLY A 192 13.74 -26.00 -2.68
N GLN A 193 12.74 -25.83 -3.54
CA GLN A 193 12.93 -25.88 -4.99
C GLN A 193 13.51 -24.57 -5.52
N SER A 194 13.89 -24.55 -6.79
CA SER A 194 14.28 -23.35 -7.52
C SER A 194 13.39 -23.23 -8.76
N LYS A 195 12.66 -22.12 -8.88
CA LYS A 195 11.72 -21.89 -10.00
C LYS A 195 12.16 -20.72 -10.85
N TYR A 196 12.64 -19.66 -10.23
CA TYR A 196 12.95 -18.40 -10.88
C TYR A 196 14.44 -18.02 -10.77
N ASP A 197 15.24 -18.63 -9.89
CA ASP A 197 16.67 -18.30 -9.73
C ASP A 197 17.41 -18.33 -11.08
N GLY A 198 17.99 -17.20 -11.46
CA GLY A 198 18.74 -17.02 -12.70
C GLY A 198 17.92 -16.65 -13.93
N LEU A 199 16.57 -16.70 -13.89
CA LEU A 199 15.72 -16.33 -15.02
C LEU A 199 15.73 -14.82 -15.29
N MET A 200 15.53 -14.48 -16.56
CA MET A 200 15.44 -13.12 -17.09
C MET A 200 13.99 -12.82 -17.45
N PHE A 201 13.56 -11.59 -17.20
CA PHE A 201 12.21 -11.09 -17.48
C PHE A 201 12.31 -9.79 -18.30
N PRO A 202 11.46 -9.61 -19.31
CA PRO A 202 11.49 -8.42 -20.15
C PRO A 202 11.08 -7.17 -19.36
N ALA A 203 11.46 -6.00 -19.88
CA ALA A 203 11.13 -4.71 -19.26
C ALA A 203 9.61 -4.42 -19.20
N SER A 204 8.81 -5.11 -20.01
CA SER A 204 7.35 -5.00 -20.05
C SER A 204 6.65 -5.58 -18.82
N ASP A 205 7.28 -6.54 -18.12
CA ASP A 205 6.66 -7.19 -16.95
C ASP A 205 6.50 -6.23 -15.76
N ILE A 206 7.34 -5.17 -15.71
CA ILE A 206 7.20 -4.08 -14.73
C ILE A 206 7.21 -2.76 -15.50
N PRO A 207 6.05 -2.24 -15.92
CA PRO A 207 5.92 -1.01 -16.71
C PRO A 207 6.67 0.21 -16.16
N VAL A 208 6.97 1.18 -17.02
CA VAL A 208 7.76 2.39 -16.68
C VAL A 208 7.14 3.16 -15.50
N GLN A 209 5.82 3.34 -15.50
CA GLN A 209 5.06 4.01 -14.44
C GLN A 209 5.09 3.25 -13.12
N ALA A 210 5.06 1.91 -13.15
CA ALA A 210 5.21 1.08 -11.96
C ALA A 210 6.63 1.22 -11.38
N ARG A 211 7.68 1.21 -12.21
CA ARG A 211 9.06 1.44 -11.78
C ARG A 211 9.26 2.84 -11.19
N ALA A 212 8.64 3.86 -11.78
CA ALA A 212 8.67 5.21 -11.23
C ALA A 212 8.02 5.25 -9.84
N LEU A 213 6.92 4.52 -9.67
CA LEU A 213 6.23 4.43 -8.39
C LEU A 213 7.05 3.70 -7.33
N TYR A 214 7.71 2.59 -7.67
CA TYR A 214 8.56 1.84 -6.73
C TYR A 214 9.79 2.61 -6.25
N LYS A 215 10.20 3.68 -6.95
CA LYS A 215 11.24 4.60 -6.46
C LYS A 215 10.75 5.57 -5.39
N ARG A 216 9.43 5.81 -5.34
CA ARG A 216 8.77 6.71 -4.38
C ARG A 216 8.19 5.92 -3.20
N ALA A 217 7.41 4.87 -3.50
CA ALA A 217 6.82 3.95 -2.55
C ALA A 217 7.63 2.64 -2.48
N LEU A 218 8.56 2.56 -1.52
CA LEU A 218 9.51 1.44 -1.38
C LEU A 218 8.85 0.12 -0.91
N LEU A 219 7.62 0.18 -0.41
CA LEU A 219 6.86 -1.00 0.01
C LEU A 219 5.56 -1.06 -0.79
N ARG A 220 5.31 -2.21 -1.40
CA ARG A 220 4.03 -2.54 -2.04
C ARG A 220 3.56 -3.89 -1.55
N LEU A 221 2.32 -3.93 -1.05
CA LEU A 221 1.67 -5.14 -0.58
C LEU A 221 0.43 -5.43 -1.42
N ILE A 222 0.21 -6.71 -1.73
CA ILE A 222 -1.02 -7.25 -2.30
C ILE A 222 -1.45 -8.38 -1.38
N SER A 223 -2.55 -8.21 -0.65
CA SER A 223 -2.98 -9.20 0.35
C SER A 223 -3.71 -10.38 -0.29
N ASP A 224 -4.54 -10.10 -1.29
CA ASP A 224 -5.29 -11.08 -2.06
C ASP A 224 -5.40 -10.57 -3.51
N VAL A 225 -4.99 -11.42 -4.45
CA VAL A 225 -5.02 -11.11 -5.88
C VAL A 225 -6.45 -11.09 -6.45
N ASN A 226 -7.41 -11.67 -5.73
CA ASN A 226 -8.82 -11.69 -6.11
C ASN A 226 -9.64 -10.62 -5.37
N ASP A 227 -8.99 -9.74 -4.60
CA ASP A 227 -9.67 -8.67 -3.88
C ASP A 227 -10.22 -7.63 -4.85
N PRO A 228 -11.55 -7.41 -4.92
CA PRO A 228 -12.13 -6.38 -5.79
C PRO A 228 -11.79 -4.95 -5.33
N GLY A 229 -11.27 -4.81 -4.10
CA GLY A 229 -11.02 -3.54 -3.45
C GLY A 229 -12.29 -2.78 -3.08
N SER A 230 -12.14 -1.81 -2.19
CA SER A 230 -13.19 -0.90 -1.76
C SER A 230 -13.00 0.48 -2.43
N PRO A 231 -14.04 1.04 -3.08
CA PRO A 231 -13.98 2.35 -3.68
C PRO A 231 -13.83 3.45 -2.62
N ILE A 232 -13.15 4.53 -3.01
CA ILE A 232 -13.05 5.76 -2.22
C ILE A 232 -14.17 6.70 -2.65
N LEU A 233 -14.90 7.23 -1.67
CA LEU A 233 -16.08 8.06 -1.84
C LEU A 233 -15.89 9.41 -1.13
N PRO A 234 -16.19 10.55 -1.78
CA PRO A 234 -16.42 10.69 -3.23
C PRO A 234 -15.20 10.25 -4.06
N GLY A 235 -15.39 9.75 -5.28
CA GLY A 235 -14.29 9.20 -6.10
C GLY A 235 -13.38 10.23 -6.76
N THR A 236 -13.75 11.51 -6.72
CA THR A 236 -13.00 12.61 -7.35
C THR A 236 -12.93 13.80 -6.41
N THR A 237 -11.78 14.47 -6.45
CA THR A 237 -11.51 15.74 -5.77
C THR A 237 -12.36 16.87 -6.35
N LEU A 238 -12.35 18.03 -5.70
CA LEU A 238 -13.05 19.24 -6.18
C LEU A 238 -12.63 19.67 -7.60
N ASP A 239 -11.39 19.37 -7.99
CA ASP A 239 -10.84 19.67 -9.33
C ASP A 239 -11.20 18.57 -10.37
N GLY A 240 -12.06 17.60 -10.00
CA GLY A 240 -12.53 16.53 -10.87
C GLY A 240 -11.52 15.41 -11.13
N GLN A 241 -10.40 15.38 -10.41
CA GLN A 241 -9.37 14.34 -10.53
C GLN A 241 -9.51 13.28 -9.44
N PRO A 242 -9.21 11.99 -9.69
CA PRO A 242 -9.08 10.99 -8.64
C PRO A 242 -7.96 11.34 -7.65
N LEU A 243 -8.03 10.78 -6.43
CA LEU A 243 -6.93 10.91 -5.48
C LEU A 243 -5.66 10.24 -6.02
N ASP A 244 -4.51 10.92 -5.86
CA ASP A 244 -3.22 10.29 -6.09
C ASP A 244 -2.86 9.42 -4.87
N LEU A 245 -2.89 8.11 -5.08
CA LEU A 245 -2.60 7.09 -4.08
C LEU A 245 -1.17 6.56 -4.22
N SER A 246 -0.26 7.33 -4.82
CA SER A 246 1.11 6.89 -5.11
C SER A 246 1.85 6.31 -3.90
N LEU A 247 1.68 6.92 -2.73
CA LEU A 247 2.36 6.50 -1.49
C LEU A 247 1.48 5.60 -0.60
N ALA A 248 0.23 5.35 -1.01
CA ALA A 248 -0.70 4.53 -0.25
C ALA A 248 -0.33 3.04 -0.39
N VAL A 249 -0.03 2.40 0.74
CA VAL A 249 0.27 0.96 0.80
C VAL A 249 -0.98 0.13 0.50
N THR A 250 -2.14 0.62 0.95
CA THR A 250 -3.46 -0.02 0.78
C THR A 250 -4.02 0.12 -0.62
N ARG A 251 -3.41 0.90 -1.53
CA ARG A 251 -3.92 1.12 -2.90
C ARG A 251 -4.36 -0.17 -3.62
N SER A 252 -5.41 -0.10 -4.42
CA SER A 252 -5.83 -1.06 -5.46
C SER A 252 -4.67 -1.68 -6.26
N VAL A 253 -4.81 -2.92 -6.75
CA VAL A 253 -3.97 -3.44 -7.85
C VAL A 253 -4.74 -3.24 -9.14
N SER A 254 -4.03 -3.05 -10.26
CA SER A 254 -4.65 -3.20 -11.58
C SER A 254 -5.20 -4.62 -11.72
N PRO A 255 -6.35 -4.82 -12.38
CA PRO A 255 -6.87 -6.16 -12.67
C PRO A 255 -6.08 -6.93 -13.74
N ILE A 256 -5.03 -6.33 -14.33
CA ILE A 256 -4.21 -6.92 -15.41
C ILE A 256 -2.97 -7.62 -14.86
#